data_AF-D4NY17-F1
#
_entry.id   AF-D4NY17-F1
#
_cell.length_a   1.000
_cell.length_b   1.000
_cell.length_c   1.000
_cell.angle_alpha   90.00
_cell.angle_beta   90.00
_cell.angle_gamma   90.00
#
_symmetry.space_group_name_H-M   'P 1'
#
loop_
_entity.id
_entity.type
_entity.pdbx_description
1 polymer ?
#
loop_
_entity_poly.entity_id
_entity_poly.type
_entity_poly.pdbx_seq_one_letter_code
_entity_poly.pdbx_strand_id
1 'polypeptide(L)'
;QYVDINSGDNTVEDYVRYVRNDLMGITREDIVYDIARHVDSSVHLFEKWGLPIWLDADGKYVHEGRWQLMINGESYKVIVAEAAKNALIKYGHEYFERVFITDPLMDGERIAGAVGFSTREAEGKNQFYVFKAKAVLAAMGGAVHVFKPRSTGEGLGRAWYPPWNSGSSLYFTLIAGAEQTCQEVRFIPVRFKDGYGPVGAWFLLFKSRATNAFGGEYMVERKDELAKWGEYGKVKPIPANLRNYLGMLDEF
;
A
#
# COMPACT_ATOMS: atom_id res chain seq x y z
N GLN A 1 -3.13 -22.04 -0.71
CA GLN A 1 -4.34 -22.05 0.12
C GLN A 1 -3.99 -21.32 1.40
N TYR A 2 -4.83 -20.40 1.87
CA TYR A 2 -4.53 -19.36 2.87
C TYR A 2 -3.58 -19.75 4.01
N VAL A 3 -2.67 -18.85 4.39
CA VAL A 3 -1.83 -18.90 5.60
C VAL A 3 -2.72 -19.10 6.84
N ASP A 4 -3.79 -18.31 6.98
CA ASP A 4 -4.72 -18.34 8.13
C ASP A 4 -6.17 -18.86 7.89
N ILE A 5 -6.78 -18.77 6.71
CA ILE A 5 -8.11 -19.39 6.45
C ILE A 5 -7.97 -20.91 6.54
N ASN A 6 -6.80 -21.47 6.19
CA ASN A 6 -6.55 -22.89 6.40
C ASN A 6 -6.37 -23.24 7.88
N SER A 7 -5.81 -22.35 8.71
CA SER A 7 -5.71 -22.59 10.15
C SER A 7 -7.07 -22.42 10.84
N GLY A 8 -7.98 -21.65 10.24
CA GLY A 8 -9.31 -21.33 10.78
C GLY A 8 -9.29 -20.17 11.77
N ASP A 9 -8.14 -19.54 12.00
CA ASP A 9 -7.98 -18.45 12.96
C ASP A 9 -8.56 -17.12 12.44
N ASN A 10 -8.68 -16.98 11.12
CA ASN A 10 -9.22 -15.82 10.44
C ASN A 10 -10.15 -16.21 9.29
N THR A 11 -11.22 -15.42 9.10
CA THR A 11 -12.13 -15.55 7.96
C THR A 11 -12.03 -14.34 7.03
N VAL A 12 -12.51 -14.49 5.79
CA VAL A 12 -12.60 -13.36 4.85
C VAL A 12 -13.52 -12.27 5.40
N GLU A 13 -14.62 -12.69 6.03
CA GLU A 13 -15.61 -11.83 6.67
C GLU A 13 -15.02 -11.05 7.85
N ASP A 14 -14.12 -11.65 8.62
CA ASP A 14 -13.35 -10.95 9.66
C ASP A 14 -12.48 -9.84 9.06
N TYR A 15 -11.80 -10.13 7.95
CA TYR A 15 -10.93 -9.15 7.30
C TYR A 15 -11.73 -7.99 6.70
N VAL A 16 -12.86 -8.27 6.04
CA VAL A 16 -13.77 -7.24 5.51
C VAL A 16 -14.28 -6.35 6.64
N ARG A 17 -14.72 -6.93 7.76
CA ARG A 17 -15.15 -6.17 8.94
C ARG A 17 -14.01 -5.33 9.53
N TYR A 18 -12.79 -5.88 9.58
CA TYR A 18 -11.61 -5.13 10.02
C TYR A 18 -11.36 -3.90 9.14
N VAL A 19 -11.32 -4.07 7.81
CA VAL A 19 -11.08 -2.98 6.86
C VAL A 19 -12.19 -1.93 6.91
N ARG A 20 -13.46 -2.36 6.96
CA ARG A 20 -14.61 -1.45 7.12
C ARG A 20 -14.47 -0.57 8.35
N ASN A 21 -14.12 -1.18 9.48
CA ASN A 21 -13.97 -0.46 10.75
C ASN A 21 -12.78 0.52 10.71
N ASP A 22 -11.64 0.11 10.15
CA ASP A 22 -10.46 0.97 10.02
C ASP A 22 -10.71 2.18 9.09
N LEU A 23 -11.56 1.99 8.06
CA LEU A 23 -12.02 3.03 7.13
C LEU A 23 -13.29 3.74 7.58
N MET A 24 -13.65 3.65 8.86
CA MET A 24 -14.78 4.39 9.46
C MET A 24 -16.12 4.14 8.75
N GLY A 25 -16.35 2.92 8.25
CA GLY A 25 -17.58 2.50 7.62
C GLY A 25 -17.64 2.67 6.10
N ILE A 26 -16.73 3.44 5.51
CA ILE A 26 -16.76 3.75 4.07
C ILE A 26 -15.77 2.84 3.33
N THR A 27 -16.29 1.75 2.75
CA THR A 27 -15.46 0.82 1.97
C THR A 27 -16.28 0.08 0.91
N ARG A 28 -15.61 -0.38 -0.15
CA ARG A 28 -16.16 -1.30 -1.15
C ARG A 28 -15.92 -2.73 -0.71
N GLU A 29 -16.81 -3.24 0.15
CA GLU A 29 -16.67 -4.57 0.77
C GLU A 29 -16.57 -5.70 -0.25
N ASP A 30 -17.24 -5.57 -1.40
CA ASP A 30 -17.14 -6.51 -2.51
C ASP A 30 -15.71 -6.64 -3.05
N ILE A 31 -15.01 -5.50 -3.21
CA ILE A 31 -13.62 -5.46 -3.67
C ILE A 31 -12.68 -5.97 -2.57
N VAL A 32 -12.90 -5.57 -1.31
CA VAL A 32 -12.09 -6.05 -0.18
C VAL A 32 -12.22 -7.56 -0.02
N TYR A 33 -13.44 -8.09 -0.10
CA TYR A 33 -13.71 -9.53 -0.05
C TYR A 33 -12.99 -10.26 -1.19
N ASP A 34 -13.07 -9.73 -2.41
CA ASP A 34 -12.45 -10.35 -3.58
C ASP A 34 -10.93 -10.38 -3.49
N ILE A 35 -10.30 -9.30 -3.02
CA ILE A 35 -8.86 -9.27 -2.76
C ILE A 35 -8.51 -10.29 -1.66
N ALA A 36 -9.24 -10.24 -0.55
CA ALA A 36 -8.98 -11.08 0.61
C ALA A 36 -9.06 -12.56 0.24
N ARG A 37 -10.09 -13.04 -0.45
CA ARG A 37 -10.16 -14.48 -0.81
C ARG A 37 -9.06 -14.97 -1.77
N HIS A 38 -8.32 -14.07 -2.44
CA HIS A 38 -7.26 -14.44 -3.39
C HIS A 38 -5.83 -14.22 -2.86
N VAL A 39 -5.62 -13.28 -1.94
CA VAL A 39 -4.29 -12.74 -1.61
C VAL A 39 -3.30 -13.80 -1.17
N ASP A 40 -3.72 -14.81 -0.42
CA ASP A 40 -2.79 -15.80 0.08
C ASP A 40 -2.26 -16.77 -0.97
N SER A 41 -3.01 -16.99 -2.04
CA SER A 41 -2.45 -17.74 -3.18
C SER A 41 -1.24 -17.01 -3.76
N SER A 42 -1.26 -15.67 -3.76
CA SER A 42 -0.09 -14.85 -4.13
C SER A 42 1.04 -14.96 -3.11
N VAL A 43 0.73 -14.94 -1.80
CA VAL A 43 1.76 -15.12 -0.73
C VAL A 43 2.47 -16.46 -0.86
N HIS A 44 1.72 -17.53 -1.09
CA HIS A 44 2.29 -18.87 -1.30
C HIS A 44 3.14 -18.95 -2.57
N LEU A 45 2.76 -18.21 -3.61
CA LEU A 45 3.59 -18.09 -4.80
C LEU A 45 4.88 -17.32 -4.52
N PHE A 46 4.83 -16.25 -3.70
CA PHE A 46 6.04 -15.52 -3.32
C PHE A 46 7.03 -16.41 -2.56
N GLU A 47 6.55 -17.19 -1.58
CA GLU A 47 7.39 -18.16 -0.88
C GLU A 47 7.94 -19.23 -1.83
N LYS A 48 7.10 -19.79 -2.72
CA LYS A 48 7.51 -20.76 -3.74
C LYS A 48 8.57 -20.19 -4.69
N TRP A 49 8.53 -18.89 -4.99
CA TRP A 49 9.54 -18.20 -5.81
C TRP A 49 10.80 -17.84 -5.03
N GLY A 50 10.84 -18.12 -3.73
CA GLY A 50 12.04 -17.98 -2.90
C GLY A 50 12.00 -16.84 -1.87
N LEU A 51 10.84 -16.21 -1.64
CA LEU A 51 10.72 -15.21 -0.57
C LEU A 51 10.78 -15.90 0.80
N PRO A 52 11.78 -15.62 1.66
CA PRO A 52 11.84 -16.26 2.97
C PRO A 52 10.82 -15.62 3.92
N ILE A 53 9.83 -16.41 4.34
CA ILE A 53 8.86 -16.05 5.38
C ILE A 53 9.37 -16.62 6.72
N TRP A 54 9.23 -15.85 7.80
CA TRP A 54 9.68 -16.28 9.12
C TRP A 54 8.82 -17.44 9.61
N LEU A 55 9.47 -18.44 10.19
CA LEU A 55 8.84 -19.59 10.82
C LEU A 55 9.22 -19.64 12.31
N ASP A 56 8.29 -20.09 13.15
CA ASP A 56 8.56 -20.42 14.55
C ASP A 56 9.21 -21.80 14.70
N ALA A 57 9.43 -22.24 15.94
CA ALA A 57 10.06 -23.53 16.23
C ALA A 57 9.22 -24.75 15.77
N ASP A 58 7.90 -24.58 15.59
CA ASP A 58 6.97 -25.60 15.12
C ASP A 58 6.78 -25.55 13.59
N GLY A 59 7.48 -24.63 12.91
CA GLY A 59 7.37 -24.44 11.47
C GLY A 59 6.14 -23.65 11.02
N LYS A 60 5.46 -22.95 11.92
CA LYS A 60 4.32 -22.07 11.58
C LYS A 60 4.81 -20.66 11.26
N TYR A 61 4.07 -19.93 10.42
CA TYR A 61 4.44 -18.56 10.07
C TYR A 61 4.40 -17.63 11.28
N VAL A 62 5.42 -16.75 11.38
CA VAL A 62 5.49 -15.76 12.45
C VAL A 62 4.66 -14.53 12.08
N HIS A 63 3.66 -14.25 12.91
CA HIS A 63 2.81 -13.08 12.78
C HIS A 63 3.45 -11.83 13.43
N GLU A 64 3.46 -10.71 12.70
CA GLU A 64 3.74 -9.38 13.27
C GLU A 64 2.54 -8.93 14.12
N GLY A 65 1.36 -8.96 13.52
CA GLY A 65 0.06 -8.75 14.13
C GLY A 65 -0.96 -9.72 13.54
N ARG A 66 -2.26 -9.48 13.74
CA ARG A 66 -3.31 -10.42 13.30
C ARG A 66 -3.27 -10.73 11.80
N TRP A 67 -2.87 -9.78 10.96
CA TRP A 67 -3.03 -9.86 9.50
C TRP A 67 -1.71 -9.84 8.72
N GLN A 68 -0.56 -9.78 9.41
CA GLN A 68 0.74 -9.52 8.81
C GLN A 68 1.71 -10.62 9.22
N LEU A 69 2.54 -11.06 8.26
CA LEU A 69 3.61 -12.03 8.47
C LEU A 69 4.97 -11.36 8.39
N MET A 70 5.90 -11.84 9.20
CA MET A 70 7.29 -11.42 9.15
C MET A 70 8.01 -12.09 7.97
N ILE A 71 8.79 -11.33 7.21
CA ILE A 71 9.54 -11.82 6.05
C ILE A 71 10.97 -11.27 6.06
N ASN A 72 11.91 -12.03 5.51
CA ASN A 72 13.23 -11.52 5.12
C ASN A 72 13.13 -10.89 3.73
N GLY A 73 12.44 -9.75 3.66
CA GLY A 73 11.94 -9.17 2.41
C GLY A 73 12.91 -8.25 1.66
N GLU A 74 14.21 -8.27 1.92
CA GLU A 74 15.18 -7.39 1.26
C GLU A 74 15.09 -7.51 -0.27
N SER A 75 15.04 -8.75 -0.78
CA SER A 75 14.96 -9.05 -2.21
C SER A 75 13.54 -9.22 -2.74
N TYR A 76 12.50 -8.84 -1.97
CA TYR A 76 11.10 -9.12 -2.33
C TYR A 76 10.73 -8.60 -3.72
N LYS A 77 11.13 -7.37 -4.07
CA LYS A 77 10.84 -6.82 -5.40
C LYS A 77 11.57 -7.56 -6.52
N VAL A 78 12.81 -8.01 -6.29
CA VAL A 78 13.58 -8.75 -7.31
C VAL A 78 12.92 -10.10 -7.59
N ILE A 79 12.49 -10.82 -6.55
CA ILE A 79 11.79 -12.10 -6.67
C ILE A 79 10.51 -11.95 -7.51
N VAL A 80 9.67 -10.95 -7.18
CA VAL A 80 8.42 -10.70 -7.92
C VAL A 80 8.70 -10.23 -9.36
N ALA A 81 9.73 -9.40 -9.56
CA ALA A 81 10.11 -8.93 -10.90
C ALA A 81 10.63 -10.06 -11.79
N GLU A 82 11.40 -11.00 -11.23
CA GLU A 82 11.87 -12.18 -11.95
C GLU A 82 10.69 -13.07 -12.38
N ALA A 83 9.75 -13.35 -11.47
CA ALA A 83 8.55 -14.13 -11.79
C ALA A 83 7.73 -13.48 -12.92
N ALA A 84 7.54 -12.15 -12.87
CA ALA A 84 6.85 -11.41 -13.92
C ALA A 84 7.61 -11.46 -15.26
N LYS A 85 8.92 -11.22 -15.26
CA LYS A 85 9.76 -11.26 -16.47
C LYS A 85 9.75 -12.65 -17.11
N ASN A 86 9.89 -13.70 -16.31
CA ASN A 86 9.85 -15.09 -16.78
C ASN A 86 8.49 -15.44 -17.39
N ALA A 87 7.39 -14.95 -16.80
CA ALA A 87 6.06 -15.12 -17.38
C ALA A 87 5.92 -14.41 -18.72
N LEU A 88 6.37 -13.14 -18.84
CA LEU A 88 6.32 -12.41 -20.10
C LEU A 88 7.12 -13.12 -21.20
N ILE A 89 8.35 -13.55 -20.90
CA ILE A 89 9.18 -14.31 -21.86
C ILE A 89 8.50 -15.61 -22.27
N LYS A 90 7.99 -16.38 -21.31
CA LYS A 90 7.31 -17.67 -21.56
C LYS A 90 6.12 -17.53 -22.52
N TYR A 91 5.38 -16.42 -22.44
CA TYR A 91 4.21 -16.17 -23.28
C TYR A 91 4.50 -15.24 -24.47
N GLY A 92 5.77 -14.93 -24.76
CA GLY A 92 6.16 -14.13 -25.92
C GLY A 92 5.73 -12.67 -25.83
N HIS A 93 5.74 -12.09 -24.63
CA HIS A 93 5.42 -10.69 -24.38
C HIS A 93 6.66 -9.85 -24.09
N GLU A 94 6.58 -8.57 -24.42
CA GLU A 94 7.65 -7.59 -24.23
C GLU A 94 7.47 -6.81 -22.92
N TYR A 95 8.58 -6.27 -22.40
CA TYR A 95 8.56 -5.28 -21.33
C TYR A 95 9.47 -4.12 -21.71
N PHE A 96 9.01 -2.90 -21.43
CA PHE A 96 9.72 -1.66 -21.76
C PHE A 96 10.14 -0.97 -20.47
N GLU A 97 11.45 -0.83 -20.27
CA GLU A 97 12.01 -0.09 -19.14
C GLU A 97 12.43 1.31 -19.57
N ARG A 98 12.53 2.23 -18.60
CA ARG A 98 12.92 3.62 -18.83
C ARG A 98 12.01 4.40 -19.80
N VAL A 99 10.82 3.89 -20.10
CA VAL A 99 9.76 4.62 -20.81
C VAL A 99 8.82 5.22 -19.78
N PHE A 100 8.68 6.55 -19.80
CA PHE A 100 7.72 7.25 -18.95
C PHE A 100 6.42 7.46 -19.73
N ILE A 101 5.33 6.85 -19.25
CA ILE A 101 3.99 7.03 -19.80
C ILE A 101 3.40 8.34 -19.28
N THR A 102 2.89 9.18 -20.18
CA THR A 102 2.31 10.48 -19.82
C THR A 102 0.80 10.45 -19.90
N ASP A 103 0.23 10.10 -21.06
CA ASP A 103 -1.19 10.32 -21.37
C ASP A 103 -1.86 9.07 -21.94
N PRO A 104 -3.17 8.87 -21.67
CA PRO A 104 -3.97 7.86 -22.35
C PRO A 104 -4.17 8.23 -23.83
N LEU A 105 -4.18 7.21 -24.69
CA LEU A 105 -4.64 7.37 -26.07
C LEU A 105 -6.12 6.98 -26.13
N MET A 106 -6.99 7.88 -26.59
CA MET A 106 -8.45 7.67 -26.61
C MET A 106 -8.99 7.60 -28.05
N ASP A 107 -10.04 6.82 -28.25
CA ASP A 107 -10.88 6.75 -29.45
C ASP A 107 -12.33 7.08 -29.04
N GLY A 108 -12.70 8.36 -29.17
CA GLY A 108 -13.88 8.90 -28.51
C GLY A 108 -13.78 8.73 -26.98
N GLU A 109 -14.77 8.08 -26.38
CA GLU A 109 -14.80 7.78 -24.94
C GLU A 109 -14.12 6.44 -24.58
N ARG A 110 -13.57 5.73 -25.56
CA ARG A 110 -12.95 4.41 -25.38
C ARG A 110 -11.42 4.53 -25.29
N ILE A 111 -10.82 3.83 -24.33
CA ILE A 111 -9.36 3.68 -24.27
C ILE A 111 -8.84 2.93 -25.52
N ALA A 112 -7.84 3.51 -26.17
CA ALA A 112 -7.18 2.99 -27.37
C ALA A 112 -5.68 2.72 -27.15
N GLY A 113 -5.12 3.08 -25.99
CA GLY A 113 -3.73 2.82 -25.66
C GLY A 113 -3.11 3.87 -24.73
N ALA A 114 -1.81 4.13 -24.91
CA ALA A 114 -1.06 5.10 -24.12
C ALA A 114 0.10 5.69 -24.94
N VAL A 115 0.52 6.90 -24.58
CA VAL A 115 1.71 7.54 -25.14
C VAL A 115 2.74 7.84 -24.05
N GLY A 116 4.00 7.91 -24.45
CA GLY A 116 5.10 8.18 -23.55
C GLY A 116 6.41 8.40 -24.29
N PHE A 117 7.49 8.60 -23.54
CA PHE A 117 8.82 8.81 -24.12
C PHE A 117 9.90 8.10 -23.32
N SER A 118 11.00 7.76 -23.98
CA SER A 118 12.17 7.22 -23.30
C SER A 118 12.86 8.29 -22.46
N THR A 119 13.20 7.94 -21.23
CA THR A 119 14.06 8.73 -20.33
C THR A 119 15.55 8.43 -20.56
N ARG A 120 15.88 7.72 -21.65
CA ARG A 120 17.23 7.45 -22.14
C ARG A 120 17.30 7.77 -23.62
N GLU A 121 18.36 8.44 -24.03
CA GLU A 121 18.66 8.64 -25.45
C GLU A 121 19.22 7.36 -26.05
N ALA A 122 18.78 7.04 -27.26
CA ALA A 122 19.45 6.06 -28.11
C ALA A 122 20.04 6.82 -29.29
N GLU A 123 21.36 6.73 -29.47
CA GLU A 123 22.06 7.30 -30.64
C GLU A 123 21.79 8.80 -30.85
N GLY A 124 21.67 9.57 -29.75
CA GLY A 124 21.42 11.02 -29.80
C GLY A 124 20.01 11.41 -30.25
N LYS A 125 19.05 10.48 -30.20
CA LYS A 125 17.65 10.72 -30.55
C LYS A 125 16.72 10.45 -29.38
N ASN A 126 15.76 11.35 -29.19
CA ASN A 126 14.62 11.15 -28.31
C ASN A 126 13.66 10.14 -28.94
N GLN A 127 13.25 9.13 -28.18
CA GLN A 127 12.29 8.13 -28.61
C GLN A 127 10.91 8.41 -28.01
N PHE A 128 9.93 8.59 -28.87
CA PHE A 128 8.52 8.72 -28.50
C PHE A 128 7.80 7.41 -28.80
N TYR A 129 6.98 6.95 -27.86
CA TYR A 129 6.24 5.69 -27.93
C TYR A 129 4.74 5.95 -28.07
N VAL A 130 4.13 5.23 -29.01
CA VAL A 130 2.67 5.14 -29.16
C VAL A 130 2.28 3.67 -29.01
N PHE A 131 1.75 3.33 -27.84
CA PHE A 131 1.21 2.00 -27.58
C PHE A 131 -0.26 1.98 -27.96
N LYS A 132 -0.66 1.15 -28.92
CA LYS A 132 -2.07 0.90 -29.25
C LYS A 132 -2.52 -0.38 -28.56
N ALA A 133 -3.60 -0.32 -27.78
CA ALA A 133 -4.07 -1.43 -26.99
C ALA A 133 -5.60 -1.49 -26.93
N LYS A 134 -6.15 -2.71 -26.81
CA LYS A 134 -7.60 -2.91 -26.65
C LYS A 134 -8.08 -2.70 -25.21
N ALA A 135 -7.17 -2.86 -24.25
CA ALA A 135 -7.36 -2.68 -22.82
C ALA A 135 -6.04 -2.17 -22.22
N VAL A 136 -6.13 -1.31 -21.20
CA VAL A 136 -4.99 -0.72 -20.51
C VAL A 136 -5.20 -0.84 -19.01
N LEU A 137 -4.17 -1.27 -18.28
CA LEU A 137 -4.13 -1.27 -16.82
C LEU A 137 -3.17 -0.19 -16.33
N ALA A 138 -3.68 0.84 -15.67
CA ALA A 138 -2.87 1.89 -15.06
C ALA A 138 -2.40 1.49 -13.65
N ALA A 139 -1.19 0.93 -13.54
CA ALA A 139 -0.58 0.48 -12.29
C ALA A 139 0.68 1.28 -11.91
N MET A 140 0.58 2.62 -11.86
CA MET A 140 1.72 3.54 -11.70
C MET A 140 1.87 4.08 -10.27
N GLY A 141 1.27 3.43 -9.27
CA GLY A 141 1.34 3.82 -7.86
C GLY A 141 0.47 5.02 -7.50
N GLY A 142 0.67 5.53 -6.27
CA GLY A 142 -0.09 6.66 -5.69
C GLY A 142 0.51 8.04 -5.99
N ALA A 143 0.32 8.99 -5.07
CA ALA A 143 0.84 10.35 -5.16
C ALA A 143 1.55 10.79 -3.87
N VAL A 144 2.76 11.33 -4.02
CA VAL A 144 3.63 11.85 -2.95
C VAL A 144 4.13 13.24 -3.36
N HIS A 145 4.65 14.02 -2.40
CA HIS A 145 5.11 15.40 -2.61
C HIS A 145 4.02 16.40 -3.04
N VAL A 146 2.75 16.01 -2.94
CA VAL A 146 1.59 16.92 -3.13
C VAL A 146 1.32 17.80 -1.91
N PHE A 147 1.96 17.52 -0.77
CA PHE A 147 1.99 18.38 0.42
C PHE A 147 3.43 18.70 0.80
N LYS A 148 3.66 19.89 1.39
CA LYS A 148 4.97 20.26 1.94
C LYS A 148 5.38 19.29 3.07
N PRO A 149 6.52 18.58 2.97
CA PRO A 149 6.98 17.68 4.02
C PRO A 149 7.61 18.43 5.20
N ARG A 150 7.85 17.72 6.30
CA ARG A 150 8.49 18.27 7.51
C ARG A 150 9.96 18.66 7.31
N SER A 151 10.64 18.07 6.33
CA SER A 151 12.03 18.38 5.95
C SER A 151 12.07 18.88 4.51
N THR A 152 12.63 20.06 4.26
CA THR A 152 12.60 20.74 2.95
C THR A 152 13.96 20.94 2.27
N GLY A 153 15.05 20.55 2.93
CA GLY A 153 16.39 20.47 2.33
C GLY A 153 16.61 19.12 1.65
N GLU A 154 17.78 18.50 1.84
CA GLU A 154 18.08 17.15 1.31
C GLU A 154 17.07 16.08 1.79
N GLY A 155 16.53 16.27 3.01
CA GLY A 155 15.47 15.42 3.56
C GLY A 155 14.16 15.47 2.77
N LEU A 156 14.02 16.34 1.77
CA LEU A 156 12.85 16.38 0.87
C LEU A 156 12.63 15.02 0.21
N GLY A 157 13.68 14.32 -0.21
CA GLY A 157 13.59 12.99 -0.83
C GLY A 157 13.19 11.86 0.15
N ARG A 158 13.05 12.16 1.45
CA ARG A 158 12.69 11.21 2.51
C ARG A 158 11.20 11.25 2.80
N ALA A 159 10.37 10.92 1.82
CA ALA A 159 8.95 10.65 2.08
C ALA A 159 8.77 9.25 2.69
N TRP A 160 7.69 9.05 3.45
CA TRP A 160 7.31 7.73 3.96
C TRP A 160 6.86 6.79 2.83
N TYR A 161 6.05 7.31 1.90
CA TYR A 161 5.63 6.60 0.69
C TYR A 161 6.63 6.88 -0.45
N PRO A 162 6.77 6.03 -1.48
CA PRO A 162 7.83 6.16 -2.46
C PRO A 162 7.88 7.53 -3.16
N PRO A 163 9.01 8.26 -3.10
CA PRO A 163 9.11 9.64 -3.59
C PRO A 163 8.98 9.77 -5.12
N TRP A 164 9.14 8.67 -5.85
CA TRP A 164 8.94 8.61 -7.31
C TRP A 164 7.47 8.42 -7.72
N ASN A 165 6.52 8.29 -6.79
CA ASN A 165 5.10 8.24 -7.11
C ASN A 165 4.51 9.65 -7.20
N SER A 166 4.33 10.13 -8.43
CA SER A 166 3.89 11.50 -8.76
C SER A 166 2.39 11.62 -9.06
N GLY A 167 1.57 10.60 -8.76
CA GLY A 167 0.14 10.61 -9.08
C GLY A 167 -0.19 10.27 -10.54
N SER A 168 0.73 9.63 -11.27
CA SER A 168 0.51 9.29 -12.69
C SER A 168 -0.71 8.39 -12.91
N SER A 169 -1.03 7.46 -12.01
CA SER A 169 -2.25 6.63 -12.12
C SER A 169 -3.52 7.50 -12.07
N LEU A 170 -3.58 8.44 -11.11
CA LEU A 170 -4.71 9.35 -10.95
C LEU A 170 -4.85 10.26 -12.16
N TYR A 171 -3.77 10.90 -12.60
CA TYR A 171 -3.78 11.75 -13.80
C TYR A 171 -4.27 10.97 -15.02
N PHE A 172 -3.65 9.81 -15.29
CA PHE A 172 -3.95 9.02 -16.47
C PHE A 172 -5.41 8.56 -16.51
N THR A 173 -5.96 8.07 -15.40
CA THR A 173 -7.35 7.61 -15.36
C THR A 173 -8.35 8.77 -15.38
N LEU A 174 -8.04 9.89 -14.73
CA LEU A 174 -8.87 11.09 -14.75
C LEU A 174 -8.98 11.68 -16.16
N ILE A 175 -7.85 11.80 -16.87
CA ILE A 175 -7.83 12.30 -18.25
C ILE A 175 -8.50 11.33 -19.21
N ALA A 176 -8.45 10.02 -18.94
CA ALA A 176 -9.22 9.02 -19.68
C ALA A 176 -10.73 9.06 -19.40
N GLY A 177 -11.21 9.94 -18.50
CA GLY A 177 -12.63 10.07 -18.15
C GLY A 177 -13.15 9.03 -17.15
N ALA A 178 -12.26 8.31 -16.44
CA ALA A 178 -12.68 7.32 -15.46
C ALA A 178 -13.24 7.99 -14.18
N GLU A 179 -14.33 7.42 -13.65
CA GLU A 179 -14.88 7.83 -12.36
C GLU A 179 -13.85 7.65 -11.24
N GLN A 180 -13.81 8.62 -10.31
CA GLN A 180 -12.95 8.60 -9.14
C GLN A 180 -13.82 8.45 -7.88
N THR A 181 -13.28 7.79 -6.86
CA THR A 181 -13.95 7.60 -5.57
C THR A 181 -12.99 7.89 -4.42
N CYS A 182 -13.52 8.38 -3.30
CA CYS A 182 -12.79 8.62 -2.04
C CYS A 182 -11.50 9.44 -2.18
N GLN A 183 -11.43 10.40 -3.11
CA GLN A 183 -10.23 11.21 -3.35
C GLN A 183 -9.88 12.16 -2.19
N GLU A 184 -10.84 12.42 -1.31
CA GLU A 184 -10.67 13.16 -0.07
C GLU A 184 -9.90 12.37 1.00
N VAL A 185 -9.83 11.04 0.86
CA VAL A 185 -9.15 10.17 1.83
C VAL A 185 -7.64 10.23 1.62
N ARG A 186 -6.95 10.73 2.65
CA ARG A 186 -5.48 10.78 2.71
C ARG A 186 -4.96 9.93 3.85
N PHE A 187 -3.86 9.24 3.62
CA PHE A 187 -3.19 8.46 4.66
C PHE A 187 -2.06 9.27 5.31
N ILE A 188 -2.14 9.49 6.62
CA ILE A 188 -1.13 10.21 7.41
C ILE A 188 -0.42 9.22 8.33
N PRO A 189 0.82 8.80 7.98
CA PRO A 189 1.52 7.77 8.72
C PRO A 189 2.18 8.34 9.99
N VAL A 190 1.84 7.80 11.16
CA VAL A 190 2.63 7.99 12.39
C VAL A 190 3.81 7.03 12.37
N ARG A 191 5.03 7.57 12.37
CA ARG A 191 6.29 6.83 12.20
C ARG A 191 7.39 7.42 13.07
N PHE A 192 8.55 6.76 13.11
CA PHE A 192 9.75 7.38 13.67
C PHE A 192 10.05 8.69 12.97
N LYS A 193 10.33 9.72 13.76
CA LYS A 193 10.56 11.09 13.30
C LYS A 193 11.70 11.12 12.26
N ASP A 194 11.53 11.97 11.25
CA ASP A 194 12.46 12.26 10.14
C ASP A 194 12.73 11.09 9.18
N GLY A 195 13.19 9.95 9.68
CA GLY A 195 13.50 8.78 8.84
C GLY A 195 12.27 7.98 8.38
N TYR A 196 11.12 8.17 9.04
CA TYR A 196 9.85 7.47 8.78
C TYR A 196 9.93 5.94 8.84
N GLY A 197 10.80 5.41 9.72
CA GLY A 197 10.93 3.99 9.98
C GLY A 197 9.61 3.35 10.43
N PRO A 198 9.40 2.04 10.16
CA PRO A 198 8.15 1.35 10.46
C PRO A 198 7.92 1.26 11.97
N VAL A 199 6.65 1.31 12.37
CA VAL A 199 6.22 1.17 13.77
C VAL A 199 5.38 -0.10 14.00
N GLY A 200 5.02 -0.83 12.94
CA GLY A 200 4.22 -2.06 13.01
C GLY A 200 4.83 -3.08 13.97
N ALA A 201 6.05 -3.53 13.69
CA ALA A 201 6.73 -4.54 14.49
C ALA A 201 6.97 -4.06 15.93
N TRP A 202 7.30 -2.78 16.13
CA TRP A 202 7.43 -2.20 17.46
C TRP A 202 6.15 -2.33 18.28
N PHE A 203 5.00 -1.93 17.72
CA PHE A 203 3.74 -2.01 18.44
C PHE A 203 3.18 -3.43 18.55
N LEU A 204 3.21 -4.18 17.45
CA LEU A 204 2.48 -5.43 17.31
C LEU A 204 3.32 -6.63 17.74
N LEU A 205 4.61 -6.70 17.38
CA LEU A 205 5.48 -7.81 17.72
C LEU A 205 6.18 -7.56 19.08
N PHE A 206 6.92 -6.45 19.19
CA PHE A 206 7.71 -6.12 20.39
C PHE A 206 6.90 -5.49 21.52
N LYS A 207 5.60 -5.24 21.31
CA LYS A 207 4.66 -4.69 22.30
C LYS A 207 5.12 -3.37 22.92
N SER A 208 5.89 -2.56 22.18
CA SER A 208 6.31 -1.24 22.60
C SER A 208 5.11 -0.32 22.83
N ARG A 209 5.34 0.74 23.62
CA ARG A 209 4.34 1.76 23.95
C ARG A 209 4.81 3.12 23.46
N ALA A 210 3.86 3.93 23.01
CA ALA A 210 4.10 5.32 22.66
C ALA A 210 3.59 6.20 23.80
N THR A 211 4.46 7.07 24.29
CA THR A 211 4.16 8.00 25.38
C THR A 211 4.45 9.43 24.94
N ASN A 212 3.84 10.41 25.61
CA ASN A 212 4.16 11.83 25.39
C ASN A 212 5.41 12.27 26.18
N ALA A 213 5.80 13.54 26.04
CA ALA A 213 7.01 14.11 26.64
C ALA A 213 6.97 14.20 28.18
N PHE A 214 5.79 14.19 28.78
CA PHE A 214 5.59 14.31 30.23
C PHE A 214 5.43 12.94 30.91
N GLY A 215 5.47 11.85 30.12
CA GLY A 215 5.02 10.55 30.55
C GLY A 215 3.50 10.42 30.41
N GLY A 216 3.04 9.22 30.06
CA GLY A 216 1.62 8.93 29.83
C GLY A 216 1.38 8.28 28.47
N GLU A 217 0.61 7.20 28.46
CA GLU A 217 0.23 6.48 27.24
C GLU A 217 -1.10 7.03 26.73
N TYR A 218 -1.06 7.85 25.67
CA TYR A 218 -2.25 8.54 25.15
C TYR A 218 -3.40 7.59 24.76
N MET A 219 -3.10 6.36 24.33
CA MET A 219 -4.10 5.34 24.02
C MET A 219 -4.85 4.83 25.25
N VAL A 220 -4.25 4.93 26.43
CA VAL A 220 -4.84 4.53 27.72
C VAL A 220 -5.53 5.72 28.37
N GLU A 221 -4.84 6.84 28.47
CA GLU A 221 -5.33 8.03 29.17
C GLU A 221 -6.50 8.71 28.44
N ARG A 222 -6.49 8.67 27.10
CA ARG A 222 -7.54 9.27 26.27
C ARG A 222 -8.59 8.26 25.82
N LYS A 223 -8.71 7.11 26.48
CA LYS A 223 -9.67 6.07 26.08
C LYS A 223 -11.11 6.60 26.01
N ASP A 224 -11.50 7.50 26.91
CA ASP A 224 -12.85 8.07 26.96
C ASP A 224 -13.17 8.95 25.73
N GLU A 225 -12.15 9.54 25.09
CA GLU A 225 -12.31 10.30 23.84
C GLU A 225 -12.82 9.41 22.69
N LEU A 226 -12.52 8.10 22.72
CA LEU A 226 -13.01 7.16 21.73
C LEU A 226 -14.54 7.00 21.77
N ALA A 227 -15.19 7.27 22.91
CA ALA A 227 -16.64 7.18 23.02
C ALA A 227 -17.38 8.15 22.08
N LYS A 228 -16.72 9.26 21.70
CA LYS A 228 -17.25 10.25 20.75
C LYS A 228 -17.36 9.71 19.31
N TRP A 229 -16.70 8.58 19.01
CA TRP A 229 -16.66 7.95 17.68
C TRP A 229 -17.57 6.73 17.55
N GLY A 230 -18.57 6.61 18.44
CA GLY A 230 -19.63 5.61 18.33
C GLY A 230 -19.11 4.17 18.37
N GLU A 231 -19.54 3.36 17.39
CA GLU A 231 -19.11 1.96 17.29
C GLU A 231 -17.62 1.83 16.93
N TYR A 232 -17.07 2.72 16.10
CA TYR A 232 -15.68 2.68 15.66
C TYR A 232 -14.69 2.90 16.80
N GLY A 233 -15.06 3.69 17.82
CA GLY A 233 -14.25 3.85 19.03
C GLY A 233 -14.19 2.59 19.91
N LYS A 234 -15.05 1.60 19.67
CA LYS A 234 -15.17 0.37 20.47
C LYS A 234 -14.52 -0.85 19.81
N VAL A 235 -14.22 -0.79 18.51
CA VAL A 235 -13.67 -1.93 17.76
C VAL A 235 -12.21 -2.19 18.12
N LYS A 236 -11.78 -3.45 18.04
CA LYS A 236 -10.40 -3.86 18.26
C LYS A 236 -9.86 -4.57 17.01
N PRO A 237 -8.71 -4.14 16.44
CA PRO A 237 -7.92 -2.98 16.83
C PRO A 237 -8.64 -1.64 16.58
N ILE A 238 -8.27 -0.60 17.33
CA ILE A 238 -8.80 0.77 17.12
C ILE A 238 -8.35 1.27 15.73
N PRO A 239 -9.24 1.90 14.94
CA PRO A 239 -8.92 2.46 13.63
C PRO A 239 -7.66 3.34 13.65
N ALA A 240 -6.83 3.23 12.62
CA ALA A 240 -5.53 3.93 12.57
C ALA A 240 -5.66 5.45 12.69
N ASN A 241 -6.66 6.03 12.03
CA ASN A 241 -6.97 7.46 12.12
C ASN A 241 -7.37 7.89 13.54
N LEU A 242 -8.14 7.09 14.28
CA LEU A 242 -8.51 7.39 15.67
C LEU A 242 -7.31 7.29 16.60
N ARG A 243 -6.43 6.30 16.40
CA ARG A 243 -5.16 6.22 17.15
C ARG A 243 -4.28 7.46 16.94
N ASN A 244 -4.18 7.91 15.68
CA ASN A 244 -3.46 9.14 15.35
C ASN A 244 -4.12 10.38 15.99
N TYR A 245 -5.45 10.46 15.96
CA TYR A 245 -6.21 11.55 16.57
C TYR A 245 -5.93 11.67 18.07
N LEU A 246 -5.95 10.56 18.82
CA LEU A 246 -5.64 10.58 20.25
C LEU A 246 -4.22 11.10 20.53
N GLY A 247 -3.23 10.69 19.72
CA GLY A 247 -1.87 11.20 19.85
C GLY A 247 -1.74 12.70 19.55
N MET A 248 -2.56 13.23 18.64
CA MET A 248 -2.59 14.67 18.33
C MET A 248 -3.19 15.52 19.45
N LEU A 249 -3.99 14.95 20.35
CA LEU A 249 -4.54 15.68 21.49
C LEU A 249 -3.48 16.08 22.53
N ASP A 250 -2.27 15.54 22.42
CA ASP A 250 -1.13 15.94 23.25
C ASP A 250 -0.28 17.05 22.60
N GLU A 251 -0.63 17.50 21.38
CA GLU A 251 0.02 18.64 20.71
C GLU A 251 -0.61 19.99 21.09
N PHE A 252 -1.78 20.00 21.74
CA PHE A 252 -2.60 21.17 22.07
C PHE A 252 -2.93 21.24 23.57
#